data_AF-A0A9Q5I5C8-F1
#
_entry.id   AF-A0A9Q5I5C8-F1
#
_cell.length_a   1.000
_cell.length_b   1.000
_cell.length_c   1.000
_cell.angle_alpha   90.00
_cell.angle_beta   90.00
_cell.angle_gamma   90.00
#
_symmetry.space_group_name_H-M   'P 1'
#
loop_
_entity.id
_entity.type
_entity.pdbx_description
1 polymer ?
#
loop_
_entity_poly.entity_id
_entity_poly.type
_entity_poly.pdbx_seq_one_letter_code
_entity_poly.pdbx_strand_id
1 'polypeptide(L)'
;MELNRKMKPRYLGPYVVVRKIKAGSYVIAELNRSVSKIRVAAFHLIPYFPYSNLSVPITKLVNAADDELENDANPLIKPEEDDVSDAQSESENLNP
;
A
#
# COMPACT_ATOMS: atom_id res chain seq x y z
N MET A 1 -29.45 -28.18 -12.95
CA MET A 1 -29.41 -26.71 -12.88
C MET A 1 -28.94 -26.33 -11.49
N GLU A 2 -27.91 -25.50 -11.36
CA GLU A 2 -27.53 -24.95 -10.05
C GLU A 2 -28.55 -23.89 -9.60
N LEU A 3 -29.01 -23.97 -8.34
CA LEU A 3 -29.99 -23.04 -7.75
C LEU A 3 -29.41 -21.66 -7.39
N ASN A 4 -28.08 -21.53 -7.30
CA ASN A 4 -27.40 -20.34 -6.82
C ASN A 4 -26.90 -19.38 -7.92
N ARG A 5 -27.35 -19.56 -9.18
CA ARG A 5 -26.88 -18.74 -10.33
C ARG A 5 -27.01 -17.23 -10.10
N LYS A 6 -28.05 -16.78 -9.40
CA LYS A 6 -28.28 -15.35 -9.10
C LYS A 6 -27.27 -14.78 -8.10
N MET A 7 -26.70 -15.62 -7.24
CA MET A 7 -25.77 -15.20 -6.18
C MET A 7 -24.32 -15.16 -6.65
N LYS A 8 -24.02 -15.68 -7.84
CA LYS A 8 -22.67 -15.67 -8.40
C LYS A 8 -22.31 -14.26 -8.89
N PRO A 9 -21.04 -13.81 -8.74
CA PRO A 9 -20.59 -12.53 -9.26
C PRO A 9 -20.78 -12.49 -10.78
N ARG A 10 -21.31 -11.37 -11.28
CA ARG A 10 -21.58 -11.16 -12.72
C ARG A 10 -20.34 -10.69 -13.49
N TYR A 11 -19.38 -10.08 -12.79
CA TYR A 11 -18.16 -9.51 -13.37
C TYR A 11 -16.96 -9.93 -12.52
N LEU A 12 -15.83 -10.18 -13.16
CA LEU A 12 -14.60 -10.67 -12.51
C LEU A 12 -13.72 -9.53 -11.96
N GLY A 13 -14.34 -8.42 -11.55
CA GLY A 13 -13.64 -7.26 -11.01
C GLY A 13 -13.22 -6.23 -12.06
N PRO A 14 -12.59 -5.13 -11.61
CA PRO A 14 -12.04 -4.11 -12.49
C PRO A 14 -10.74 -4.60 -13.14
N TYR A 15 -10.61 -4.35 -14.44
CA TYR A 15 -9.39 -4.64 -15.19
C TYR A 15 -8.91 -3.39 -15.91
N VAL A 16 -7.60 -3.32 -16.14
CA VAL A 16 -6.97 -2.26 -16.95
C VAL A 16 -6.77 -2.78 -18.36
N VAL A 17 -7.21 -2.02 -19.36
CA VAL A 17 -6.96 -2.34 -20.77
C VAL A 17 -5.54 -1.94 -21.13
N VAL A 18 -4.70 -2.92 -21.51
CA VAL A 18 -3.31 -2.68 -21.90
C VAL A 18 -3.20 -2.31 -23.37
N ARG A 19 -3.92 -3.05 -24.24
CA ARG A 19 -3.94 -2.78 -25.68
C ARG A 19 -5.24 -3.22 -26.33
N LYS A 20 -5.65 -2.46 -27.35
CA LYS A 20 -6.68 -2.84 -28.32
C LYS A 20 -6.04 -3.47 -29.55
N ILE A 21 -6.52 -4.62 -29.97
CA ILE A 21 -6.04 -5.31 -31.18
C ILE A 21 -6.94 -4.93 -32.37
N LYS A 22 -6.38 -4.89 -33.58
CA LYS A 22 -7.10 -4.57 -34.83
C LYS A 22 -8.38 -5.40 -35.04
N ALA A 23 -8.41 -6.64 -34.55
CA ALA A 23 -9.57 -7.53 -34.62
C ALA A 23 -10.67 -7.25 -33.56
N GLY A 24 -10.59 -6.15 -32.80
CA GLY A 24 -11.62 -5.77 -31.83
C GLY A 24 -11.58 -6.51 -30.49
N SER A 25 -10.50 -7.24 -30.21
CA SER A 25 -10.24 -7.83 -28.90
C SER A 25 -9.27 -6.97 -28.08
N TYR A 26 -9.31 -7.15 -26.77
CA TYR A 26 -8.49 -6.42 -25.82
C TYR A 26 -7.61 -7.37 -25.02
N VAL A 27 -6.41 -6.90 -24.70
CA VAL A 27 -5.57 -7.48 -23.66
C VAL A 27 -5.81 -6.69 -22.38
N ILE A 28 -6.13 -7.40 -21.31
CA ILE A 28 -6.43 -6.84 -20.00
C ILE A 28 -5.36 -7.23 -18.99
N ALA A 29 -5.20 -6.41 -17.97
CA ALA A 29 -4.37 -6.68 -16.80
C ALA A 29 -5.16 -6.46 -15.52
N GLU A 30 -4.84 -7.25 -14.50
CA GLU A 30 -5.28 -7.02 -13.13
C GLU A 30 -4.55 -5.81 -12.52
N LEU A 31 -5.09 -5.30 -11.41
CA LEU A 31 -4.52 -4.14 -10.70
C LEU A 31 -3.13 -4.41 -10.10
N ASN A 32 -2.81 -5.68 -9.85
CA ASN A 32 -1.47 -6.14 -9.44
C ASN A 32 -0.45 -6.16 -10.60
N ARG A 33 -0.79 -5.58 -11.76
CA ARG A 33 0.00 -5.58 -13.00
C ARG A 33 0.14 -6.94 -13.69
N SER A 34 -0.58 -7.96 -13.24
CA SER A 34 -0.63 -9.26 -13.93
C SER A 34 -1.41 -9.15 -15.23
N VAL A 35 -0.75 -9.43 -16.36
CA VAL A 35 -1.37 -9.37 -17.69
C VAL A 35 -2.03 -10.70 -18.01
N SER A 36 -3.29 -10.67 -18.43
CA SER A 36 -4.00 -11.86 -18.86
C SER A 36 -3.39 -12.45 -20.13
N LYS A 37 -3.17 -13.77 -20.12
CA LYS A 37 -2.73 -14.53 -21.30
C LYS A 37 -3.81 -14.60 -22.38
N ILE A 38 -5.07 -14.43 -22.00
CA ILE A 38 -6.23 -14.58 -22.88
C ILE A 38 -6.71 -13.20 -23.34
N ARG A 39 -7.15 -13.12 -24.59
CA ARG A 39 -7.77 -11.91 -25.16
C ARG A 39 -9.26 -11.91 -24.88
N VAL A 40 -9.80 -10.75 -24.51
CA VAL A 40 -11.22 -10.58 -24.23
C VAL A 40 -11.88 -9.84 -25.38
N ALA A 41 -13.00 -10.38 -25.88
CA ALA A 41 -13.79 -9.71 -26.92
C ALA A 41 -14.51 -8.48 -26.36
N ALA A 42 -14.72 -7.46 -27.20
CA ALA A 42 -15.33 -6.20 -26.79
C ALA A 42 -16.68 -6.36 -26.06
N PHE A 43 -17.53 -7.30 -26.48
CA PHE A 43 -18.86 -7.51 -25.90
C PHE A 43 -18.85 -8.16 -24.50
N HIS A 44 -17.71 -8.65 -24.03
CA HIS A 44 -17.53 -9.12 -22.66
C HIS A 44 -17.01 -8.03 -21.71
N LEU A 45 -16.71 -6.84 -22.22
CA LEU A 45 -16.17 -5.73 -21.44
C LEU A 45 -17.25 -4.69 -21.20
N ILE A 46 -17.28 -4.17 -19.98
CA ILE A 46 -18.07 -3.01 -19.61
C ILE A 46 -17.09 -1.92 -19.17
N PRO A 47 -17.12 -0.72 -19.78
CA PRO A 47 -16.29 0.39 -19.34
C PRO A 47 -16.54 0.71 -17.87
N TYR A 48 -15.46 0.90 -17.12
CA TYR A 48 -15.55 1.37 -15.75
C TYR A 48 -15.74 2.89 -15.77
N PHE A 49 -16.81 3.37 -15.14
CA PHE A 49 -17.07 4.80 -14.97
C PHE A 49 -16.51 5.25 -13.62
N PRO A 50 -15.37 5.97 -13.58
CA PRO A 50 -14.79 6.42 -12.31
C PRO A 50 -15.65 7.51 -11.70
N TYR A 51 -15.81 7.48 -10.36
CA TYR A 51 -16.53 8.52 -9.62
C TYR A 51 -15.76 9.85 -9.55
N SER A 52 -14.42 9.82 -9.68
CA SER A 52 -13.57 11.00 -9.74
C SER A 52 -12.38 10.76 -10.68
N ASN A 53 -11.98 11.79 -11.41
CA ASN A 53 -10.80 11.74 -12.27
C ASN A 53 -9.58 12.09 -11.42
N LEU A 54 -8.80 11.07 -11.04
CA LEU A 54 -7.53 11.26 -10.36
C LEU A 54 -6.39 11.19 -11.37
N SER A 55 -5.69 12.30 -11.57
CA SER A 55 -4.43 12.34 -12.32
C SER A 55 -3.28 12.26 -11.32
N VAL A 56 -2.63 11.10 -11.25
CA VAL A 56 -1.43 10.91 -10.41
C VAL A 56 -0.20 10.97 -11.30
N PRO A 57 0.70 11.96 -11.13
CA PRO A 57 1.97 11.97 -11.84
C PRO A 57 2.82 10.77 -11.38
N ILE A 58 3.39 10.05 -12.35
CA ILE A 58 4.16 8.81 -12.12
C ILE A 58 5.31 9.03 -11.13
N THR A 59 5.93 10.20 -11.13
CA THR A 59 7.03 10.56 -10.22
C THR A 59 6.64 10.46 -8.74
N LYS A 60 5.40 10.79 -8.37
CA LYS A 60 4.92 10.65 -6.99
C LYS A 60 4.74 9.20 -6.56
N LEU A 61 4.51 8.27 -7.50
CA LEU A 61 4.31 6.85 -7.19
C LEU A 61 5.64 6.10 -7.01
N VAL A 62 6.70 6.54 -7.71
CA VAL A 62 8.02 5.91 -7.62
C VAL A 62 8.71 6.32 -6.33
N ASN A 63 8.68 7.62 -6.00
CA ASN A 63 9.35 8.14 -4.80
C ASN A 63 8.74 7.62 -3.48
N ALA A 64 7.44 7.27 -3.48
CA ALA A 64 6.79 6.70 -2.30
C ALA A 64 7.37 5.34 -1.87
N ALA A 65 8.03 4.61 -2.78
CA ALA A 65 8.72 3.37 -2.44
C ALA A 65 10.12 3.62 -1.86
N ASP A 66 10.71 4.79 -2.11
CA ASP A 66 12.05 5.16 -1.63
C ASP A 66 11.98 5.79 -0.22
N ASP A 67 10.85 6.42 0.14
CA ASP A 67 10.65 7.08 1.44
C ASP A 67 10.37 6.10 2.62
N GLU A 68 10.12 4.80 2.37
CA GLU A 68 9.77 3.81 3.41
C GLU A 68 10.98 3.05 4.02
N LEU A 69 12.22 3.32 3.60
CA LEU A 69 13.41 2.56 4.05
C LEU A 69 14.23 3.19 5.19
N GLU A 70 13.86 4.35 5.74
CA GLU A 70 14.68 5.04 6.77
C GLU A 70 14.20 4.90 8.23
N ASN A 71 13.27 3.99 8.56
CA ASN A 71 12.75 3.86 9.94
C ASN A 71 12.97 2.51 10.64
N ASP A 72 14.01 1.75 10.27
CA ASP A 72 14.43 0.54 10.98
C ASP A 72 15.80 0.73 11.68
N ALA A 73 15.95 1.77 12.49
CA ALA A 73 17.03 1.87 13.48
C ALA A 73 16.52 1.45 14.86
N ASN A 74 16.53 0.13 15.10
CA ASN A 74 16.34 -0.51 16.40
C ASN A 74 17.44 -0.06 17.40
N PRO A 75 17.16 0.66 18.50
CA PRO A 75 18.15 0.90 19.52
C PRO A 75 18.09 -0.24 20.55
N LEU A 76 18.80 -1.32 20.23
CA LEU A 76 19.22 -2.32 21.20
C LEU A 76 20.14 -1.68 22.25
N ILE A 77 19.77 -1.88 23.52
CA ILE A 77 20.67 -1.92 24.69
C ILE A 77 21.22 -0.56 25.14
N LYS A 78 20.61 0.01 26.18
CA LYS A 78 21.27 1.03 27.02
C LYS A 78 22.29 0.31 27.90
N PRO A 79 23.56 0.73 27.96
CA PRO A 79 24.46 0.24 28.99
C PRO A 79 24.03 0.87 30.32
N GLU A 80 23.75 0.00 31.30
CA GLU A 80 23.65 0.33 32.71
C GLU A 80 25.02 0.90 33.15
N GLU A 81 25.05 2.12 33.70
CA GLU A 81 26.21 2.63 34.43
C GLU A 81 25.85 2.71 35.92
N ASP A 82 26.32 1.71 36.67
CA ASP A 82 26.35 1.72 38.13
C ASP A 82 27.58 2.51 38.62
N ASP A 83 27.28 3.49 39.49
CA ASP A 83 27.92 3.78 40.78
C ASP A 83 29.17 4.70 40.96
N VAL A 84 28.91 5.76 41.76
CA VAL A 84 29.63 6.19 43.00
C VAL A 84 30.35 7.56 43.06
N SER A 85 30.03 8.27 44.17
CA SER A 85 30.77 9.30 44.95
C SER A 85 30.75 10.76 44.46
N ASP A 86 30.68 11.81 45.30
CA ASP A 86 30.64 11.92 46.76
C ASP A 86 30.09 13.30 47.20
N ALA A 87 29.74 13.39 48.49
CA ALA A 87 29.15 14.52 49.22
C ALA A 87 29.89 15.87 49.14
N GLN A 88 29.17 16.99 49.36
CA GLN A 88 29.50 18.00 50.38
C GLN A 88 28.25 18.74 50.90
N SER A 89 28.33 19.05 52.20
CA SER A 89 27.37 19.56 53.17
C SER A 89 27.09 21.06 53.11
N GLU A 90 26.03 21.46 53.85
CA GLU A 90 25.79 22.71 54.62
C GLU A 90 24.36 23.21 54.35
N SER A 91 23.54 23.67 55.29
CA SER A 91 23.61 23.83 56.74
C SER A 91 22.20 24.25 57.19
N GLU A 92 21.80 23.82 58.38
CA GLU A 92 20.96 24.55 59.34
C GLU A 92 19.71 25.31 58.84
N ASN A 93 18.53 24.88 59.31
CA ASN A 93 17.99 25.53 60.51
C ASN A 93 16.79 24.79 61.10
N LEU A 94 16.84 24.70 62.42
CA LEU A 94 15.94 23.98 63.30
C LEU A 94 14.85 24.93 63.81
N ASN A 95 13.62 24.43 63.82
CA ASN A 95 12.55 24.71 64.79
C ASN A 95 11.76 26.03 64.74
N PRO A 96 10.60 26.11 65.44
CA PRO A 96 9.99 25.15 66.38
C PRO A 96 8.68 24.48 65.93
#